data_AF-A0A2E7E449-F1
#
_entry.id   AF-A0A2E7E449-F1
#
_cell.length_a   1.000
_cell.length_b   1.000
_cell.length_c   1.000
_cell.angle_alpha   90.00
_cell.angle_beta   90.00
_cell.angle_gamma   90.00
#
_symmetry.space_group_name_H-M   'P 1'
#
loop_
_entity.id
_entity.type
_entity.pdbx_description
1 polymer ?
#
loop_
_entity_poly.entity_id
_entity_poly.type
_entity_poly.pdbx_seq_one_letter_code
_entity_poly.pdbx_strand_id
1 'polypeptide(L)'
;MPVGLKHLIQCRCILPTMKNRDNAPLHKFKVFSIQDKNQIIEKLVTCNNCGIVHRVHEVCKSEILHNVEGTKSSVTIEDISLMLPETVLSVLNSYEKELPDFEHVKFMIDENKVGDFITLSQEFNDGRKTGKVLKYKGNSRFEIEPFSRSEVL
;
A
#
# COMPACT_ATOMS: atom_id res chain seq x y z
N MET A 1 -2.57 20.59 0.43
CA MET A 1 -1.65 19.69 -0.30
C MET A 1 -2.06 18.28 0.07
N PRO A 2 -2.26 17.39 -0.91
CA PRO A 2 -2.70 16.04 -0.62
C PRO A 2 -1.61 15.27 0.11
N VAL A 3 -2.00 14.36 0.99
CA VAL A 3 -1.12 13.48 1.77
C VAL A 3 -1.45 12.04 1.42
N GLY A 4 -0.43 11.24 1.12
CA GLY A 4 -0.56 9.80 0.91
C GLY A 4 -0.39 9.06 2.23
N LEU A 5 -1.24 8.07 2.51
CA LEU A 5 -1.10 7.22 3.68
C LEU A 5 -1.41 5.75 3.36
N LYS A 6 -0.63 4.85 3.94
CA LYS A 6 -0.94 3.42 3.94
C LYS A 6 -1.65 3.04 5.23
N HIS A 7 -2.76 2.34 5.12
CA HIS A 7 -3.55 1.89 6.27
C HIS A 7 -4.18 0.52 6.02
N LEU A 8 -4.74 -0.09 7.07
CA LEU A 8 -5.36 -1.41 7.00
C LEU A 8 -6.87 -1.29 6.95
N ILE A 9 -7.50 -1.93 5.96
CA ILE A 9 -8.95 -2.14 5.94
C ILE A 9 -9.28 -3.61 6.17
N GLN A 10 -10.50 -3.87 6.66
CA GLN A 10 -10.96 -5.21 7.00
C GLN A 10 -11.94 -5.74 5.95
N CYS A 11 -11.74 -6.98 5.52
CA CYS A 11 -12.67 -7.73 4.69
C CYS A 11 -13.53 -8.68 5.54
N ARG A 12 -14.61 -9.22 4.96
CA ARG A 12 -15.43 -10.26 5.60
C ARG A 12 -14.87 -11.68 5.43
N CYS A 13 -13.85 -11.86 4.59
CA CYS A 13 -13.25 -13.18 4.37
C CYS A 13 -12.26 -13.56 5.47
N ILE A 14 -12.05 -14.87 5.64
CA ILE A 14 -11.04 -15.45 6.52
C ILE A 14 -9.93 -16.04 5.64
N LEU A 15 -8.67 -15.82 6.03
CA LEU A 15 -7.52 -16.40 5.34
C LEU A 15 -7.58 -17.94 5.37
N PRO A 16 -7.27 -18.65 4.26
CA PRO A 16 -7.31 -20.11 4.21
C PRO A 16 -6.54 -20.81 5.33
N THR A 17 -5.37 -20.26 5.70
CA THR A 17 -4.50 -20.76 6.77
C THR A 17 -5.09 -20.63 8.17
N MET A 18 -6.14 -19.81 8.34
CA MET A 18 -6.76 -19.49 9.62
C MET A 18 -8.14 -20.13 9.79
N LYS A 19 -8.69 -20.76 8.75
CA LYS A 19 -10.07 -21.28 8.72
C LYS A 19 -10.40 -22.30 9.82
N ASN A 20 -9.42 -23.07 10.26
CA ASN A 20 -9.62 -24.14 11.26
C ASN A 20 -9.36 -23.68 12.70
N ARG A 21 -9.11 -22.39 12.94
CA ARG A 21 -8.94 -21.85 14.29
C ARG A 21 -10.30 -21.43 14.86
N ASP A 22 -10.53 -21.78 16.12
CA ASP A 22 -11.63 -21.19 16.89
C ASP A 22 -11.44 -19.66 16.95
N ASN A 23 -12.50 -18.91 16.67
CA ASN A 23 -12.48 -17.44 16.55
C ASN A 23 -11.47 -16.88 15.53
N ALA A 24 -11.44 -17.47 14.32
CA ALA A 24 -10.56 -16.98 13.24
C ALA A 24 -10.78 -15.48 12.95
N PRO A 25 -9.72 -14.65 12.95
CA PRO A 25 -9.84 -13.24 12.68
C PRO A 25 -10.20 -12.98 11.21
N LEU A 26 -10.94 -11.90 10.99
CA LEU A 26 -11.24 -11.41 9.65
C LEU A 26 -9.96 -10.89 8.98
N HIS A 27 -9.87 -11.11 7.67
CA HIS A 27 -8.74 -10.69 6.86
C HIS A 27 -8.61 -9.16 6.85
N LYS A 28 -7.40 -8.66 7.10
CA LYS A 28 -7.05 -7.25 6.98
C LYS A 28 -5.93 -7.11 5.97
N PHE A 29 -6.02 -6.12 5.10
CA PHE A 29 -5.00 -5.88 4.08
C PHE A 29 -4.69 -4.38 3.96
N LYS A 30 -3.48 -4.09 3.52
CA LYS A 30 -3.00 -2.72 3.34
C LYS A 30 -3.62 -2.11 2.10
N VAL A 31 -3.94 -0.82 2.18
CA VAL A 31 -4.37 0.04 1.08
C VAL A 31 -3.66 1.38 1.17
N PHE A 32 -3.48 2.06 0.05
CA PHE A 32 -2.95 3.43 0.00
C PHE A 32 -4.09 4.43 -0.25
N SER A 33 -4.26 5.43 0.60
CA SER A 33 -5.27 6.48 0.40
C SER A 33 -4.61 7.84 0.23
N ILE A 34 -5.23 8.68 -0.59
CA ILE A 34 -4.89 10.09 -0.71
C ILE A 34 -5.89 10.87 0.12
N GLN A 35 -5.38 11.69 1.03
CA GLN A 35 -6.14 12.62 1.84
C GLN A 35 -5.93 14.03 1.31
N ASP A 36 -7.00 14.71 0.90
CA ASP A 36 -6.97 16.15 0.58
C ASP A 36 -7.96 16.90 1.46
N LYS A 37 -7.54 18.05 2.01
CA LYS A 37 -8.37 18.89 2.91
C LYS A 37 -9.09 18.10 4.03
N ASN A 38 -8.41 17.13 4.64
CA ASN A 38 -8.94 16.23 5.68
C ASN A 38 -10.04 15.26 5.24
N GLN A 39 -10.22 15.05 3.94
CA GLN A 39 -11.12 14.05 3.40
C GLN A 39 -10.33 13.04 2.58
N ILE A 40 -10.68 11.75 2.70
CA ILE A 40 -10.12 10.71 1.87
C ILE A 40 -10.80 10.77 0.51
N ILE A 41 -10.00 10.78 -0.56
CA ILE A 41 -10.50 10.62 -1.91
C ILE A 41 -11.01 9.19 -2.03
N GLU A 42 -12.31 9.02 -2.26
CA GLU A 42 -12.93 7.71 -2.35
C GLU A 42 -12.30 6.90 -3.48
N LYS A 43 -12.04 5.62 -3.21
CA LYS A 43 -11.54 4.69 -4.23
C LYS A 43 -12.05 3.28 -4.04
N LEU A 44 -12.07 2.53 -5.14
CA LEU A 44 -12.40 1.12 -5.14
C LEU A 44 -11.12 0.29 -5.06
N VAL A 45 -11.11 -0.69 -4.16
CA VAL A 45 -10.01 -1.64 -4.01
C VAL A 45 -10.55 -3.06 -3.93
N THR A 46 -9.85 -3.98 -4.54
CA THR A 46 -10.24 -5.40 -4.54
C THR A 46 -9.46 -6.14 -3.45
N CYS A 47 -10.16 -6.91 -2.64
CA CYS A 47 -9.55 -7.73 -1.60
C CYS A 47 -8.58 -8.74 -2.21
N ASN A 48 -7.31 -8.71 -1.80
CA ASN A 48 -6.25 -9.59 -2.29
C ASN A 48 -6.39 -11.07 -1.88
N ASN A 49 -7.45 -11.43 -1.13
CA ASN A 49 -7.73 -12.82 -0.73
C ASN A 49 -9.01 -13.39 -1.37
N CYS A 50 -10.11 -12.63 -1.41
CA CYS A 50 -11.40 -13.15 -1.88
C CYS A 50 -11.99 -12.42 -3.10
N GLY A 51 -11.32 -11.38 -3.61
CA GLY A 51 -11.77 -10.65 -4.80
C GLY A 51 -12.97 -9.71 -4.59
N ILE A 52 -13.51 -9.60 -3.38
CA ILE A 52 -14.59 -8.65 -3.08
C ILE A 52 -14.10 -7.21 -3.22
N VAL A 53 -14.94 -6.35 -3.80
CA VAL A 53 -14.66 -4.92 -3.96
C VAL A 53 -15.06 -4.14 -2.71
N HIS A 54 -14.15 -3.29 -2.26
CA HIS A 54 -14.31 -2.37 -1.16
C HIS A 54 -14.26 -0.93 -1.65
N ARG A 55 -15.15 -0.09 -1.14
CA ARG A 55 -15.08 1.36 -1.26
C ARG A 55 -14.42 1.95 -0.03
N VAL A 56 -13.20 2.46 -0.19
CA VAL A 56 -12.46 3.15 0.87
C VAL A 56 -12.88 4.61 0.89
N HIS A 57 -13.49 5.05 1.99
CA HIS A 57 -13.99 6.42 2.18
C HIS A 57 -13.41 7.11 3.40
N GLU A 58 -12.73 6.38 4.28
CA GLU A 58 -12.13 6.89 5.52
C GLU A 58 -10.87 6.07 5.88
N VAL A 59 -10.03 6.63 6.75
CA VAL A 59 -8.83 5.92 7.24
C VAL A 59 -9.25 4.70 8.05
N CYS A 60 -8.66 3.55 7.72
CA CYS A 60 -8.95 2.23 8.29
C CYS A 60 -10.41 1.74 8.13
N LYS A 61 -11.22 2.39 7.28
CA LYS A 61 -12.62 2.03 7.06
C LYS A 61 -12.92 1.84 5.58
N SER A 62 -13.79 0.89 5.29
CA SER A 62 -14.31 0.66 3.95
C SER A 62 -15.70 0.05 4.02
N GLU A 63 -16.43 0.14 2.90
CA GLU A 63 -17.73 -0.48 2.70
C GLU A 63 -17.60 -1.57 1.62
N ILE A 64 -18.19 -2.75 1.85
CA ILE A 64 -18.24 -3.82 0.86
C ILE A 64 -19.34 -3.50 -0.14
N LEU A 65 -19.01 -3.53 -1.43
CA LEU A 65 -19.97 -3.31 -2.49
C LEU A 65 -20.47 -4.66 -3.03
N HIS A 66 -21.77 -4.91 -2.92
CA HIS A 66 -22.37 -6.22 -3.24
C HIS A 66 -22.76 -6.41 -4.71
N ASN A 67 -22.80 -5.34 -5.52
CA ASN A 67 -23.32 -5.35 -6.91
C ASN A 67 -22.25 -5.01 -7.97
N VAL A 68 -20.97 -5.18 -7.66
CA VAL A 68 -19.84 -4.86 -8.58
C VAL A 68 -18.95 -6.08 -8.83
N GLU A 69 -19.46 -7.28 -8.59
CA GLU A 69 -18.76 -8.53 -8.92
C GLU A 69 -18.45 -8.57 -10.43
N GLY A 70 -17.16 -8.70 -10.78
CA GLY A 70 -16.67 -8.68 -12.16
C GLY A 70 -16.28 -7.30 -12.72
N THR A 71 -16.35 -6.23 -11.93
CA THR A 71 -16.04 -4.88 -12.42
C THR A 71 -14.52 -4.64 -12.43
N LYS A 72 -13.95 -4.32 -13.60
CA LYS A 72 -12.53 -3.92 -13.77
C LYS A 72 -12.24 -2.47 -13.31
N SER A 73 -13.02 -1.94 -12.35
CA SER A 73 -12.93 -0.55 -11.92
C SER A 73 -11.89 -0.30 -10.83
N SER A 74 -11.36 -1.35 -10.20
CA SER A 74 -10.21 -1.21 -9.30
C SER A 74 -8.91 -1.20 -10.08
N VAL A 75 -8.04 -0.26 -9.77
CA VAL A 75 -6.68 -0.16 -10.33
C VAL A 75 -5.86 -1.39 -9.91
N THR A 76 -5.11 -1.97 -10.85
CA THR A 76 -4.19 -3.09 -10.58
C THR A 76 -2.72 -2.67 -10.59
N ILE A 77 -1.83 -3.59 -10.20
CA ILE A 77 -0.38 -3.35 -10.28
C ILE A 77 0.04 -3.18 -11.74
N GLU A 78 -0.55 -3.95 -12.65
CA GLU A 78 -0.28 -3.86 -14.09
C GLU A 78 -0.66 -2.49 -14.64
N ASP A 79 -1.82 -1.95 -14.25
CA ASP A 79 -2.27 -0.61 -14.67
C ASP A 79 -1.29 0.49 -14.22
N ILE A 80 -0.84 0.43 -12.96
CA ILE A 80 0.11 1.40 -12.41
C ILE A 80 1.49 1.22 -13.02
N SER A 81 1.88 -0.01 -13.32
CA SER A 81 3.22 -0.31 -13.81
C SER A 81 3.53 0.39 -15.11
N LEU A 82 2.52 0.57 -15.98
CA LEU A 82 2.64 1.32 -17.23
C LEU A 82 2.99 2.81 -17.04
N MET A 83 2.78 3.34 -15.83
CA MET A 83 2.98 4.75 -15.50
C MET A 83 4.29 5.01 -14.73
N LEU A 84 5.02 3.96 -14.35
CA LEU A 84 6.24 4.08 -13.54
C LEU A 84 7.51 3.85 -14.37
N PRO A 85 8.65 4.48 -14.02
CA PRO A 85 9.94 4.18 -14.64
C PRO A 85 10.35 2.72 -14.44
N GLU A 86 10.91 2.07 -15.48
CA GLU A 86 11.33 0.66 -15.45
C GLU A 86 12.31 0.31 -14.32
N THR A 87 13.21 1.24 -13.99
CA THR A 87 14.16 1.08 -12.88
C THR A 87 13.44 0.96 -11.54
N VAL A 88 12.39 1.75 -11.34
CA VAL A 88 11.56 1.71 -10.14
C VAL A 88 10.74 0.43 -10.09
N LEU A 89 10.16 0.01 -11.22
CA LEU A 89 9.43 -1.26 -11.33
C LEU A 89 10.30 -2.46 -10.95
N SER A 90 11.54 -2.50 -11.46
CA SER A 90 12.49 -3.55 -11.15
C SER A 90 12.78 -3.64 -9.65
N VAL A 91 12.89 -2.49 -8.98
CA VAL A 91 13.06 -2.43 -7.52
C VAL A 91 11.79 -2.92 -6.81
N LEU A 92 10.61 -2.42 -7.16
CA LEU A 92 9.36 -2.84 -6.51
C LEU A 92 9.12 -4.35 -6.63
N ASN A 93 9.35 -4.91 -7.83
CA ASN A 93 9.19 -6.34 -8.08
C ASN A 93 10.24 -7.19 -7.32
N SER A 94 11.50 -6.76 -7.28
CA SER A 94 12.56 -7.51 -6.57
C SER A 94 12.38 -7.57 -5.05
N TYR A 95 11.65 -6.60 -4.48
CA TYR A 95 11.28 -6.58 -3.06
C TYR A 95 9.83 -7.02 -2.82
N GLU A 96 9.20 -7.69 -3.80
CA GLU A 96 7.84 -8.25 -3.71
C GLU A 96 6.80 -7.26 -3.17
N LYS A 97 6.84 -6.02 -3.66
CA LYS A 97 5.95 -4.95 -3.20
C LYS A 97 4.51 -5.19 -3.62
N GLU A 98 3.58 -4.71 -2.79
CA GLU A 98 2.15 -4.87 -3.01
C GLU A 98 1.54 -3.61 -3.64
N LEU A 99 0.32 -3.73 -4.18
CA LEU A 99 -0.42 -2.63 -4.82
C LEU A 99 -0.33 -1.27 -4.07
N PRO A 100 -0.49 -1.20 -2.73
CA PRO A 100 -0.38 0.07 -2.01
C PRO A 100 0.98 0.76 -2.14
N ASP A 101 2.06 0.00 -2.31
CA ASP A 101 3.40 0.54 -2.48
C ASP A 101 3.58 1.12 -3.90
N PHE A 102 3.03 0.46 -4.92
CA PHE A 102 2.98 0.97 -6.30
C PHE A 102 2.15 2.26 -6.37
N GLU A 103 0.97 2.28 -5.75
CA GLU A 103 0.13 3.48 -5.65
C GLU A 103 0.86 4.63 -4.96
N HIS A 104 1.58 4.35 -3.86
CA HIS A 104 2.34 5.37 -3.14
C HIS A 104 3.47 5.94 -3.99
N VAL A 105 4.24 5.10 -4.70
CA VAL A 105 5.30 5.55 -5.61
C VAL A 105 4.73 6.40 -6.75
N LYS A 106 3.62 5.98 -7.36
CA LYS A 106 2.94 6.78 -8.39
C LYS A 106 2.55 8.15 -7.85
N PHE A 107 1.94 8.18 -6.67
CA PHE A 107 1.60 9.43 -5.98
C PHE A 107 2.82 10.32 -5.71
N MET A 108 3.96 9.76 -5.31
CA MET A 108 5.18 10.56 -5.11
C MET A 108 5.62 11.27 -6.38
N ILE A 109 5.50 10.61 -7.53
CA ILE A 109 5.86 11.17 -8.84
C ILE A 109 4.84 12.24 -9.24
N ASP A 110 3.55 11.89 -9.23
CA ASP A 110 2.47 12.77 -9.68
C ASP A 110 2.40 14.08 -8.88
N GLU A 111 2.58 13.99 -7.56
CA GLU A 111 2.49 15.13 -6.65
C GLU A 111 3.87 15.71 -6.27
N ASN A 112 4.93 15.24 -6.92
CA ASN A 112 6.32 15.64 -6.69
C ASN A 112 6.70 15.66 -5.19
N LYS A 113 6.42 14.57 -4.46
CA LYS A 113 6.63 14.46 -3.00
C LYS A 113 8.09 14.22 -2.64
N VAL A 114 8.96 15.18 -2.91
CA VAL A 114 10.39 15.06 -2.63
C VAL A 114 10.64 14.75 -1.15
N GLY A 115 11.44 13.72 -0.90
CA GLY A 115 11.77 13.24 0.45
C GLY A 115 10.82 12.18 1.01
N ASP A 116 9.66 11.97 0.40
CA ASP A 116 8.76 10.85 0.73
C ASP A 116 9.39 9.51 0.30
N PHE A 117 8.98 8.42 0.95
CA PHE A 117 9.61 7.12 0.78
C PHE A 117 8.67 5.94 1.06
N ILE A 118 8.98 4.80 0.45
CA ILE A 118 8.41 3.51 0.85
C ILE A 118 9.48 2.64 1.51
N THR A 119 9.09 1.79 2.44
CA THR A 119 9.98 0.78 3.03
C THR A 119 10.15 -0.40 2.08
N LEU A 120 11.38 -0.69 1.68
CA LEU A 120 11.74 -1.83 0.84
C LEU A 120 11.95 -3.10 1.67
N SER A 121 12.72 -3.00 2.73
CA SER A 121 12.93 -4.09 3.69
C SER A 121 13.04 -3.53 5.10
N GLN A 122 12.71 -4.36 6.07
CA GLN A 122 12.87 -4.04 7.49
C GLN A 122 13.20 -5.32 8.24
N GLU A 123 14.13 -5.22 9.17
CA GLU A 123 14.59 -6.28 10.05
C GLU A 123 14.68 -5.73 11.47
N PHE A 124 14.47 -6.61 12.45
CA PHE A 124 14.58 -6.30 13.86
C PHE A 124 15.74 -7.10 14.44
N ASN A 125 16.83 -6.41 14.77
CA ASN A 125 18.02 -7.00 15.35
C ASN A 125 18.41 -6.18 16.59
N ASP A 126 18.55 -6.86 17.73
CA ASP A 126 19.11 -6.28 18.98
C ASP A 126 18.42 -4.96 19.42
N GLY A 127 17.08 -4.94 19.45
CA GLY A 127 16.30 -3.75 19.83
C GLY A 127 16.37 -2.59 18.82
N ARG A 128 16.98 -2.81 17.64
CA ARG A 128 17.06 -1.83 16.56
C ARG A 128 16.28 -2.32 15.35
N LYS A 129 15.56 -1.37 14.74
CA LYS A 129 14.89 -1.57 13.47
C LYS A 129 15.79 -1.03 12.37
N THR A 130 16.30 -1.92 11.53
CA THR A 130 17.15 -1.58 10.38
C THR A 130 16.47 -1.97 9.08
N GLY A 131 16.80 -1.31 7.98
CA GLY A 131 16.24 -1.69 6.70
C GLY A 131 16.64 -0.76 5.57
N LYS A 132 15.90 -0.86 4.47
CA LYS A 132 16.07 -0.02 3.28
C LYS A 132 14.77 0.69 2.94
N VAL A 133 14.88 1.91 2.45
CA VAL A 133 13.77 2.66 1.88
C VAL A 133 14.07 3.02 0.43
N LEU A 134 13.03 3.12 -0.39
CA LEU A 134 13.10 3.76 -1.70
C LEU A 134 12.57 5.18 -1.53
N LYS A 135 13.44 6.16 -1.68
CA LYS A 135 13.14 7.57 -1.43
C LYS A 135 13.07 8.35 -2.72
N TYR A 136 12.05 9.19 -2.85
CA TYR A 136 11.88 10.05 -4.01
C TYR A 136 12.72 11.32 -3.90
N LYS A 137 13.51 11.61 -4.93
CA LYS A 137 14.43 12.75 -5.00
C LYS A 137 13.96 13.87 -5.94
N GLY A 138 12.74 13.75 -6.48
CA GLY A 138 12.21 14.67 -7.49
C GLY A 138 12.63 14.31 -8.90
N ASN A 139 11.94 14.87 -9.90
CA ASN A 139 12.23 14.65 -11.33
C ASN A 139 12.30 13.16 -11.71
N SER A 140 11.37 12.34 -11.17
CA SER A 140 11.32 10.90 -11.40
C SER A 140 12.56 10.11 -10.96
N ARG A 141 13.42 10.72 -10.13
CA ARG A 141 14.61 10.06 -9.56
C ARG A 141 14.31 9.46 -8.20
N PHE A 142 14.82 8.25 -7.98
CA PHE A 142 14.70 7.51 -6.73
C PHE A 142 16.07 7.02 -6.27
N GLU A 143 16.21 6.90 -4.96
CA GLU A 143 17.42 6.39 -4.32
C GLU A 143 17.06 5.36 -3.26
N ILE A 144 17.88 4.32 -3.14
CA ILE A 144 17.76 3.35 -2.06
C ILE A 144 18.63 3.81 -0.90
N GLU A 145 18.02 4.18 0.22
CA GLU A 145 18.72 4.61 1.43
C GLU A 145 18.57 3.56 2.53
N PRO A 146 19.64 3.17 3.24
CA PRO A 146 19.52 2.39 4.46
C PRO A 146 18.96 3.27 5.58
N PHE A 147 18.23 2.65 6.51
CA PHE A 147 17.82 3.30 7.76
C PHE A 147 18.14 2.41 8.96
N SER A 148 18.38 3.05 10.11
CA SER A 148 18.51 2.40 11.41
C SER A 148 17.87 3.30 12.45
N ARG A 149 16.93 2.75 13.23
CA ARG A 149 16.24 3.47 14.29
C ARG A 149 16.13 2.59 15.52
N SER A 150 16.51 3.13 16.67
CA SER A 150 16.22 2.54 17.97
C SER A 150 14.74 2.69 18.27
N GLU A 151 14.04 1.59 18.59
CA GLU A 151 12.75 1.70 19.26
C GLU A 151 13.01 2.03 20.73
N VAL A 152 12.58 3.20 21.15
CA VAL A 152 12.35 3.44 22.58
C VAL A 152 11.01 2.78 22.85
N LEU A 153 11.04 1.62 23.53
CA LEU A 153 9.84 0.96 24.07
C LEU A 153 9.12 1.88 25.05
#